data_AF-A0A9E0MPU7-F1
#
_entry.id   AF-A0A9E0MPU7-F1
#
_cell.length_a   1.000
_cell.length_b   1.000
_cell.length_c   1.000
_cell.angle_alpha   90.00
_cell.angle_beta   90.00
_cell.angle_gamma   90.00
#
_symmetry.space_group_name_H-M   'P 1'
#
loop_
_entity.id
_entity.type
_entity.pdbx_description
1 polymer ?
#
loop_
_entity_poly.entity_id
_entity_poly.type
_entity_poly.pdbx_seq_one_letter_code
_entity_poly.pdbx_strand_id
1 'polypeptide(L)'
;MRGPRLAAAVAMAALGATAGSAAAEPPSDQRLVAVGLALAVPTYGVGVLLHEGSHALAAELAGADVTVFRPWPGRDRKTGAFQLGLTRVVGLRGTPKRLAFYLSPKITDLALLGAYTAYYYSDAYPDSSYGQLVVTVLATGFWLDFAKDTVVFSRHNDLVKAMNLVGATDELRRLPIRLGFAAASVGLGYLVWRGHERLFASNDPPQAAPLILPLVTGRM
;
A
#
# COMPACT_ATOMS: atom_id res chain seq x y z
N MET A 1 28.88 36.59 42.31
CA MET A 1 29.02 36.27 40.86
C MET A 1 28.03 35.16 40.47
N ARG A 2 26.82 35.53 40.03
CA ARG A 2 25.79 34.63 39.46
C ARG A 2 25.36 35.22 38.10
N GLY A 3 26.24 35.16 37.10
CA GLY A 3 26.19 36.08 35.94
C GLY A 3 25.83 35.49 34.57
N PRO A 4 26.29 34.29 34.15
CA PRO A 4 26.03 33.81 32.79
C PRO A 4 25.10 32.58 32.71
N ARG A 5 25.05 31.75 33.77
CA ARG A 5 24.29 30.49 33.76
C ARG A 5 22.79 30.69 33.90
N LEU A 6 22.36 31.72 34.63
CA LEU A 6 20.93 32.05 34.78
C LEU A 6 20.36 32.67 33.50
N ALA A 7 21.14 33.49 32.80
CA ALA A 7 20.74 34.08 31.52
C ALA A 7 20.60 33.00 30.42
N ALA A 8 21.52 32.03 30.38
CA ALA A 8 21.42 30.89 29.46
C ALA A 8 20.21 29.99 29.77
N ALA A 9 19.91 29.74 31.05
CA ALA A 9 18.74 28.96 31.46
C ALA A 9 17.42 29.67 31.13
N VAL A 10 17.35 31.00 31.30
CA VAL A 10 16.17 31.80 30.94
C VAL A 10 16.01 31.92 29.43
N ALA A 11 17.10 32.05 28.66
CA ALA A 11 17.05 32.06 27.20
C ALA A 11 16.60 30.69 26.64
N MET A 12 17.07 29.58 27.21
CA MET A 12 16.64 28.23 26.86
C MET A 12 15.18 27.97 27.25
N ALA A 13 14.73 28.47 28.41
CA ALA A 13 13.33 28.40 28.81
C ALA A 13 12.41 29.27 27.93
N ALA A 14 12.88 30.45 27.49
CA ALA A 14 12.15 31.32 26.58
C ALA A 14 12.09 30.78 25.14
N LEU A 15 13.14 30.10 24.67
CA LEU A 15 13.15 29.34 23.41
C LEU A 15 12.22 28.12 23.49
N GLY A 16 12.13 27.46 24.65
CA GLY A 16 11.17 26.38 24.88
C GLY A 16 9.71 26.85 24.99
N ALA A 17 9.47 28.05 25.51
CA ALA A 17 8.12 28.62 25.67
C ALA A 17 7.57 29.30 24.39
N THR A 18 8.43 29.63 23.42
CA THR A 18 8.03 30.19 22.11
C THR A 18 7.92 29.14 21.01
N ALA A 19 8.34 27.89 21.29
CA ALA A 19 7.99 26.71 20.50
C ALA A 19 6.57 26.22 20.83
N GLY A 20 5.62 27.14 20.99
CA GLY A 20 4.24 26.83 20.68
C GLY A 20 4.19 26.63 19.18
N SER A 21 4.29 25.38 18.74
CA SER A 21 4.08 24.99 17.35
C SER A 21 2.77 25.62 16.90
N ALA A 22 2.82 26.71 16.14
CA ALA A 22 1.72 27.05 15.27
C ALA A 22 1.57 25.81 14.39
N ALA A 23 0.61 24.95 14.72
CA ALA A 23 0.31 23.78 13.90
C ALA A 23 0.08 24.34 12.50
N ALA A 24 0.96 24.01 11.56
CA ALA A 24 0.79 24.42 10.19
C ALA A 24 -0.61 23.96 9.77
N GLU A 25 -1.38 24.86 9.16
CA GLU A 25 -2.72 24.51 8.71
C GLU A 25 -2.67 23.19 7.91
N PRO A 26 -3.64 22.29 8.13
CA PRO A 26 -3.68 21.04 7.39
C PRO A 26 -3.68 21.33 5.88
N PRO A 27 -2.95 20.54 5.07
CA PRO A 27 -2.93 20.75 3.63
C PRO A 27 -4.33 20.53 3.05
N SER A 28 -4.74 21.38 2.11
CA SER A 28 -6.00 21.22 1.40
C SER A 28 -6.08 19.89 0.64
N ASP A 29 -7.30 19.39 0.42
CA ASP A 29 -7.55 18.17 -0.34
C ASP A 29 -6.90 18.20 -1.73
N GLN A 30 -6.98 19.35 -2.41
CA GLN A 30 -6.37 19.53 -3.73
C GLN A 30 -4.85 19.32 -3.68
N ARG A 31 -4.20 19.81 -2.62
CA ARG A 31 -2.75 19.63 -2.42
C ARG A 31 -2.43 18.18 -2.10
N LEU A 32 -3.22 17.53 -1.25
CA LEU A 32 -3.06 16.10 -0.94
C LEU A 32 -3.23 15.22 -2.18
N VAL A 33 -4.25 15.47 -2.99
CA VAL A 33 -4.48 14.77 -4.27
C VAL A 33 -3.30 14.99 -5.22
N ALA A 34 -2.84 16.24 -5.40
CA ALA A 34 -1.71 16.54 -6.28
C ALA A 34 -0.42 15.83 -5.83
N VAL A 35 -0.14 15.81 -4.53
CA VAL A 35 1.01 15.08 -3.98
C VAL A 35 0.81 13.57 -4.12
N GLY A 36 -0.39 13.05 -3.89
CA GLY A 36 -0.70 11.63 -4.09
C GLY A 36 -0.48 11.17 -5.53
N LEU A 37 -0.89 11.99 -6.51
CA LEU A 37 -0.62 11.76 -7.93
C LEU A 37 0.88 11.79 -8.23
N ALA A 38 1.62 12.74 -7.66
CA ALA A 38 3.07 12.81 -7.81
C ALA A 38 3.78 11.58 -7.21
N LEU A 39 3.24 11.03 -6.11
CA LEU A 39 3.74 9.80 -5.48
C LEU A 39 3.45 8.55 -6.30
N ALA A 40 2.49 8.55 -7.24
CA ALA A 40 2.15 7.36 -8.03
C ALA A 40 3.33 6.79 -8.83
N VAL A 41 4.22 7.65 -9.35
CA VAL A 41 5.39 7.23 -10.13
C VAL A 41 6.44 6.49 -9.26
N PRO A 42 6.93 7.07 -8.14
CA PRO A 42 7.87 6.34 -7.29
C PRO A 42 7.23 5.12 -6.63
N THR A 43 5.95 5.16 -6.24
CA THR A 43 5.28 3.97 -5.67
C THR A 43 5.08 2.86 -6.70
N TYR A 44 4.80 3.19 -7.95
CA TYR A 44 4.81 2.22 -9.05
C TYR A 44 6.19 1.55 -9.17
N GLY A 45 7.27 2.33 -9.14
CA GLY A 45 8.64 1.79 -9.20
C GLY A 45 8.94 0.81 -8.05
N VAL A 46 8.55 1.17 -6.82
CA VAL A 46 8.66 0.30 -5.64
C VAL A 46 7.82 -0.96 -5.79
N GLY A 47 6.57 -0.84 -6.25
CA GLY A 47 5.66 -1.96 -6.45
C GLY A 47 6.21 -2.97 -7.46
N VAL A 48 6.67 -2.50 -8.62
CA VAL A 48 7.28 -3.38 -9.64
C VAL A 48 8.57 -4.02 -9.12
N LEU A 49 9.42 -3.27 -8.42
CA LEU A 49 10.64 -3.81 -7.83
C LEU A 49 10.35 -4.95 -6.85
N LEU A 50 9.35 -4.78 -5.99
CA LEU A 50 8.94 -5.80 -5.02
C LEU A 50 8.27 -6.99 -5.70
N HIS A 51 7.42 -6.76 -6.70
CA HIS A 51 6.74 -7.82 -7.46
C HIS A 51 7.72 -8.70 -8.23
N GLU A 52 8.62 -8.09 -9.01
CA GLU A 52 9.65 -8.85 -9.73
C GLU A 52 10.68 -9.42 -8.75
N GLY A 53 10.99 -8.68 -7.68
CA GLY A 53 11.93 -9.09 -6.65
C GLY A 53 11.47 -10.33 -5.90
N SER A 54 10.17 -10.46 -5.62
CA SER A 54 9.60 -11.65 -4.99
C SER A 54 9.70 -12.87 -5.90
N HIS A 55 9.47 -12.72 -7.21
CA HIS A 55 9.70 -13.78 -8.20
C HIS A 55 11.15 -14.25 -8.17
N ALA A 56 12.09 -13.30 -8.23
CA ALA A 56 13.52 -13.59 -8.20
C ALA A 56 13.92 -14.32 -6.90
N LEU A 57 13.50 -13.80 -5.75
CA LEU A 57 13.78 -14.40 -4.45
C LEU A 57 13.19 -15.81 -4.33
N ALA A 58 11.93 -16.01 -4.74
CA ALA A 58 11.28 -17.31 -4.70
C ALA A 58 11.98 -18.34 -5.61
N ALA A 59 12.51 -17.90 -6.75
CA ALA A 59 13.28 -18.76 -7.64
C ALA A 59 14.62 -19.18 -7.03
N GLU A 60 15.38 -18.23 -6.50
CA GLU A 60 16.67 -18.49 -5.83
C GLU A 60 16.50 -19.44 -4.64
N LEU A 61 15.49 -19.20 -3.78
CA LEU A 61 15.15 -20.10 -2.66
C LEU A 61 14.73 -21.50 -3.12
N ALA A 62 14.20 -21.62 -4.33
CA ALA A 62 13.84 -22.90 -4.94
C ALA A 62 15.03 -23.60 -5.64
N GLY A 63 16.23 -23.01 -5.61
CA GLY A 63 17.43 -23.51 -6.28
C GLY A 63 17.39 -23.35 -7.80
N ALA A 64 16.71 -22.32 -8.30
CA ALA A 64 16.65 -21.94 -9.70
C ALA A 64 17.46 -20.66 -9.94
N ASP A 65 18.03 -20.48 -11.13
CA ASP A 65 18.86 -19.32 -11.44
C ASP A 65 18.02 -18.19 -12.06
N VAL A 66 18.17 -16.97 -11.54
CA VAL A 66 17.60 -15.77 -12.15
C VAL A 66 18.50 -15.28 -13.30
N THR A 67 18.06 -15.50 -14.53
CA THR A 67 18.81 -15.14 -15.75
C THR A 67 18.54 -13.72 -16.25
N VAL A 68 17.40 -13.14 -15.87
CA VAL A 68 17.04 -11.75 -16.17
C VAL A 68 16.27 -11.21 -14.99
N PHE A 69 16.68 -10.05 -14.49
CA PHE A 69 15.92 -9.25 -13.53
C PHE A 69 15.88 -7.80 -14.04
N ARG A 70 14.68 -7.31 -14.35
CA ARG A 70 14.45 -5.97 -14.87
C ARG A 70 13.20 -5.38 -14.24
N PRO A 71 13.31 -4.68 -13.10
CA PRO A 71 12.18 -4.08 -12.40
C PRO A 71 11.72 -2.73 -13.01
N TRP A 72 11.97 -2.52 -14.31
CA TRP A 72 11.58 -1.31 -15.01
C TRP A 72 10.96 -1.65 -16.38
N PRO A 73 10.07 -0.79 -16.88
CA PRO A 73 9.38 -1.05 -18.13
C PRO A 73 10.34 -1.15 -19.30
N GLY A 74 10.04 -2.05 -20.23
CA GLY A 74 10.81 -2.21 -21.45
C GLY A 74 10.36 -3.37 -22.32
N ARG A 75 10.99 -3.52 -23.48
CA ARG A 75 10.74 -4.67 -24.37
C ARG A 75 11.63 -5.85 -23.99
N ASP A 76 11.03 -7.03 -23.95
CA ASP A 76 11.77 -8.28 -23.86
C ASP A 76 12.54 -8.51 -25.16
N ARG A 77 13.86 -8.71 -25.07
CA ARG A 77 14.72 -8.95 -26.23
C ARG A 77 14.42 -10.27 -26.94
N LYS A 78 13.80 -11.24 -26.26
CA LYS A 78 13.48 -12.55 -26.85
C LYS A 78 12.15 -12.54 -27.61
N THR A 79 11.13 -11.86 -27.07
CA THR A 79 9.77 -11.90 -27.63
C THR A 79 9.32 -10.59 -28.27
N GLY A 80 10.04 -9.48 -28.05
CA GLY A 80 9.66 -8.14 -28.49
C GLY A 80 8.51 -7.50 -27.70
N ALA A 81 7.86 -8.26 -26.81
CA ALA A 81 6.72 -7.80 -26.02
C ALA A 81 7.13 -6.72 -25.01
N PHE A 82 6.29 -5.70 -24.87
CA PHE A 82 6.45 -4.71 -23.80
C PHE A 82 6.02 -5.30 -22.47
N GLN A 83 6.83 -5.13 -21.45
CA GLN A 83 6.56 -5.57 -20.09
C GLN A 83 6.87 -4.44 -19.11
N LEU A 84 6.07 -4.36 -18.04
CA LEU A 84 6.22 -3.36 -16.98
C LEU A 84 7.37 -3.70 -16.01
N GLY A 85 7.63 -5.00 -15.85
CA GLY A 85 8.78 -5.61 -15.20
C GLY A 85 9.04 -6.97 -15.85
N LEU A 86 10.24 -7.52 -15.69
CA LEU A 86 10.59 -8.83 -16.24
C LEU A 86 11.55 -9.58 -15.32
N THR A 87 11.10 -10.74 -14.83
CA THR A 87 11.94 -11.76 -14.21
C THR A 87 11.94 -13.03 -15.04
N ARG A 88 13.12 -13.56 -15.38
CA ARG A 88 13.27 -14.81 -16.11
C ARG A 88 14.18 -15.76 -15.36
N VAL A 89 13.71 -16.98 -15.20
CA VAL A 89 14.39 -18.01 -14.41
C VAL A 89 14.61 -19.27 -15.23
N VAL A 90 15.64 -20.03 -14.87
CA VAL A 90 15.92 -21.38 -15.40
C VAL A 90 16.11 -22.35 -14.23
N GLY A 91 15.91 -23.65 -14.46
CA GLY A 91 16.09 -24.66 -13.40
C GLY A 91 14.90 -24.83 -12.44
N LEU A 92 13.85 -24.01 -12.54
CA LEU A 92 12.65 -24.13 -11.70
C LEU A 92 11.82 -25.38 -12.09
N ARG A 93 12.01 -26.47 -11.35
CA ARG A 93 11.38 -27.79 -11.61
C ARG A 93 10.34 -28.15 -10.56
N GLY A 94 9.28 -28.84 -10.97
CA GLY A 94 8.23 -29.35 -10.08
C GLY A 94 7.12 -28.33 -9.77
N THR A 95 5.91 -28.84 -9.55
CA THR A 95 4.70 -28.03 -9.32
C THR A 95 4.81 -27.11 -8.10
N PRO A 96 5.29 -27.56 -6.92
CA PRO A 96 5.32 -26.70 -5.72
C PRO A 96 6.23 -25.47 -5.89
N LYS A 97 7.41 -25.66 -6.49
CA LYS A 97 8.37 -24.57 -6.73
C LYS A 97 7.83 -23.54 -7.73
N ARG A 98 7.16 -24.02 -8.79
CA ARG A 98 6.52 -23.13 -9.79
C ARG A 98 5.31 -22.40 -9.20
N LEU A 99 4.55 -23.03 -8.32
CA LEU A 99 3.48 -22.36 -7.57
C LEU A 99 4.03 -21.28 -6.65
N ALA A 100 5.06 -21.59 -5.87
CA ALA A 100 5.71 -20.62 -4.99
C ALA A 100 6.22 -19.41 -5.78
N PHE A 101 6.87 -19.64 -6.92
CA PHE A 101 7.29 -18.58 -7.83
C PHE A 101 6.12 -17.70 -8.26
N TYR A 102 5.10 -18.25 -8.93
CA TYR A 102 3.98 -17.45 -9.46
C TYR A 102 3.13 -16.78 -8.38
N LEU A 103 3.00 -17.36 -7.19
CA LEU A 103 2.24 -16.77 -6.10
C LEU A 103 3.06 -15.80 -5.25
N SER A 104 4.39 -15.79 -5.38
CA SER A 104 5.26 -14.96 -4.53
C SER A 104 4.89 -13.47 -4.52
N PRO A 105 4.55 -12.81 -5.65
CA PRO A 105 4.21 -11.40 -5.60
C PRO A 105 2.90 -11.16 -4.86
N LYS A 106 1.93 -12.07 -5.00
CA LYS A 106 0.65 -11.96 -4.28
C LYS A 106 0.81 -12.17 -2.79
N ILE A 107 1.70 -13.07 -2.38
CA ILE A 107 2.06 -13.24 -0.97
C ILE A 107 2.74 -11.98 -0.44
N THR A 108 3.64 -11.38 -1.22
CA THR A 108 4.30 -10.11 -0.87
C THR A 108 3.29 -8.97 -0.73
N ASP A 109 2.35 -8.80 -1.67
CA ASP A 109 1.28 -7.80 -1.59
C ASP A 109 0.43 -8.00 -0.33
N LEU A 110 0.01 -9.24 -0.04
CA LEU A 110 -0.77 -9.58 1.15
C LEU A 110 -0.01 -9.26 2.44
N ALA A 111 1.28 -9.59 2.50
CA ALA A 111 2.11 -9.30 3.65
C ALA A 111 2.25 -7.79 3.88
N LEU A 112 2.47 -7.02 2.81
CA LEU A 112 2.60 -5.57 2.88
C LEU A 112 1.28 -4.88 3.22
N LEU A 113 0.16 -5.34 2.68
CA LEU A 113 -1.18 -4.86 3.04
C LEU A 113 -1.57 -5.25 4.47
N GLY A 114 -1.17 -6.44 4.93
CA GLY A 114 -1.32 -6.87 6.31
C GLY A 114 -0.49 -6.00 7.26
N ALA A 115 0.76 -5.69 6.90
CA ALA A 115 1.62 -4.78 7.65
C ALA A 115 1.04 -3.36 7.69
N TYR A 116 0.53 -2.85 6.55
CA TYR A 116 -0.20 -1.59 6.50
C TYR A 116 -1.40 -1.60 7.44
N THR A 117 -2.19 -2.68 7.45
CA THR A 117 -3.37 -2.80 8.31
C THR A 117 -2.99 -2.79 9.78
N ALA A 118 -1.97 -3.58 10.17
CA ALA A 118 -1.45 -3.58 11.53
C ALA A 118 -0.94 -2.19 11.93
N TYR A 119 -0.24 -1.51 11.02
CA TYR A 119 0.28 -0.16 11.23
C TYR A 119 -0.85 0.87 11.38
N TYR A 120 -1.89 0.81 10.55
CA TYR A 120 -3.08 1.67 10.58
C TYR A 120 -3.84 1.60 11.91
N TYR A 121 -3.94 0.40 12.50
CA TYR A 121 -4.60 0.18 13.78
C TYR A 121 -3.67 0.34 14.99
N SER A 122 -2.40 0.68 14.78
CA SER A 122 -1.44 0.91 15.86
C SER A 122 -1.33 2.40 16.21
N ASP A 123 -0.82 2.68 17.41
CA ASP A 123 -0.47 4.04 17.84
C ASP A 123 0.74 4.63 17.08
N ALA A 124 1.38 3.83 16.21
CA ALA A 124 2.51 4.28 15.41
C ALA A 124 2.10 4.88 14.06
N TYR A 125 0.81 4.83 13.68
CA TYR A 125 0.34 5.40 12.42
C TYR A 125 0.60 6.91 12.37
N PRO A 126 1.03 7.50 11.23
CA PRO A 126 1.44 8.90 11.21
C PRO A 126 0.29 9.85 11.52
N ASP A 127 0.55 10.87 12.35
CA ASP A 127 -0.44 11.93 12.60
C ASP A 127 -0.45 13.00 11.50
N SER A 128 0.68 13.18 10.80
CA SER A 128 0.77 14.17 9.71
C SER A 128 0.06 13.70 8.44
N SER A 129 -0.68 14.59 7.77
CA SER A 129 -1.41 14.27 6.53
C SER A 129 -0.48 13.74 5.42
N TYR A 130 0.76 14.25 5.31
CA TYR A 130 1.71 13.72 4.32
C TYR A 130 2.24 12.33 4.68
N GLY A 131 2.46 12.05 5.97
CA GLY A 131 2.83 10.70 6.41
C GLY A 131 1.73 9.68 6.12
N GLN A 132 0.49 10.03 6.45
CA GLN A 132 -0.68 9.22 6.12
C GLN A 132 -0.81 9.02 4.60
N LEU A 133 -0.70 10.10 3.82
CA LEU A 133 -0.76 10.04 2.36
C LEU A 133 0.27 9.08 1.76
N VAL A 134 1.54 9.16 2.17
CA VAL A 134 2.59 8.26 1.67
C VAL A 134 2.24 6.80 1.93
N VAL A 135 1.83 6.49 3.16
CA VAL A 135 1.52 5.12 3.59
C VAL A 135 0.27 4.60 2.88
N THR A 136 -0.78 5.41 2.76
CA THR A 136 -2.02 5.03 2.08
C THR A 136 -1.84 4.88 0.56
N VAL A 137 -1.05 5.75 -0.09
CA VAL A 137 -0.74 5.63 -1.53
C VAL A 137 0.10 4.37 -1.82
N LEU A 138 1.08 4.05 -0.97
CA LEU A 138 1.81 2.79 -1.05
C LEU A 138 0.88 1.58 -0.93
N ALA A 139 0.01 1.56 0.09
CA ALA A 139 -0.97 0.50 0.27
C ALA A 139 -1.94 0.40 -0.92
N THR A 140 -2.35 1.53 -1.50
CA THR A 140 -3.16 1.56 -2.73
C THR A 140 -2.43 0.87 -3.89
N GLY A 141 -1.12 1.12 -4.06
CA GLY A 141 -0.31 0.47 -5.07
C GLY A 141 -0.29 -1.06 -4.94
N PHE A 142 -0.04 -1.59 -3.75
CA PHE A 142 -0.05 -3.04 -3.49
C PHE A 142 -1.44 -3.65 -3.63
N TRP A 143 -2.49 -2.94 -3.21
CA TRP A 143 -3.86 -3.38 -3.43
C TRP A 143 -4.19 -3.49 -4.91
N LEU A 144 -3.79 -2.51 -5.73
CA LEU A 144 -3.99 -2.56 -7.18
C LEU A 144 -3.21 -3.72 -7.82
N ASP A 145 -1.96 -3.96 -7.42
CA ASP A 145 -1.19 -5.10 -7.94
C ASP A 145 -1.84 -6.44 -7.58
N PHE A 146 -2.34 -6.58 -6.35
CA PHE A 146 -3.09 -7.75 -5.93
C PHE A 146 -4.41 -7.91 -6.69
N ALA A 147 -5.19 -6.83 -6.79
CA ALA A 147 -6.55 -6.82 -7.33
C ALA A 147 -6.62 -7.02 -8.84
N LYS A 148 -5.64 -6.52 -9.60
CA LYS A 148 -5.65 -6.61 -11.07
C LYS A 148 -5.80 -8.06 -11.55
N ASP A 149 -5.23 -9.01 -10.81
CA ASP A 149 -5.20 -10.40 -11.22
C ASP A 149 -6.52 -11.14 -10.99
N THR A 150 -7.40 -10.58 -10.16
CA THR A 150 -8.79 -11.03 -10.00
C THR A 150 -9.61 -10.75 -11.26
N VAL A 151 -9.42 -9.58 -11.87
CA VAL A 151 -10.26 -9.07 -12.97
C VAL A 151 -9.67 -9.31 -14.36
N VAL A 152 -8.36 -9.53 -14.48
CA VAL A 152 -7.70 -9.74 -15.77
C VAL A 152 -7.63 -11.23 -16.12
N PHE A 153 -8.34 -11.63 -17.18
CA PHE A 153 -8.43 -13.01 -17.68
C PHE A 153 -7.34 -13.31 -18.74
N SER A 154 -6.09 -12.92 -18.45
CA SER A 154 -4.97 -13.13 -19.38
C SER A 154 -4.21 -14.42 -19.06
N ARG A 155 -3.86 -15.22 -20.08
CA ARG A 155 -2.97 -16.38 -19.92
C ARG A 155 -1.56 -16.02 -19.41
N HIS A 156 -1.19 -14.74 -19.48
CA HIS A 156 0.12 -14.24 -19.07
C HIS A 156 0.17 -13.82 -17.59
N ASN A 157 -0.97 -13.78 -16.91
CA ASN A 157 -1.11 -13.46 -15.50
C ASN A 157 -0.61 -14.61 -14.61
N ASP A 158 0.06 -14.28 -13.51
CA ASP A 158 0.70 -15.26 -12.64
C ASP A 158 -0.29 -16.11 -11.84
N LEU A 159 -1.41 -15.52 -11.39
CA LEU A 159 -2.50 -16.28 -10.77
C LEU A 159 -3.08 -17.29 -11.75
N VAL A 160 -3.26 -16.94 -13.03
CA VAL A 160 -3.73 -17.88 -14.06
C VAL A 160 -2.72 -19.01 -14.29
N LYS A 161 -1.42 -18.71 -14.33
CA LYS A 161 -0.37 -19.74 -14.41
C LYS A 161 -0.38 -20.65 -13.17
N ALA A 162 -0.56 -20.10 -11.98
CA ALA A 162 -0.66 -20.85 -10.74
C ALA A 162 -1.91 -21.77 -10.73
N MET A 163 -3.08 -21.26 -11.12
CA MET A 163 -4.31 -22.06 -11.25
C MET A 163 -4.14 -23.23 -12.23
N ASN A 164 -3.46 -23.00 -13.35
CA ASN A 164 -3.15 -24.07 -14.31
C ASN A 164 -2.29 -25.18 -13.71
N LEU A 165 -1.32 -24.83 -12.85
CA LEU A 165 -0.46 -25.80 -12.19
C LEU A 165 -1.21 -26.71 -11.21
N VAL A 166 -2.33 -26.26 -10.64
CA VAL A 166 -3.20 -27.07 -9.77
C VAL A 166 -4.37 -27.73 -10.51
N GLY A 167 -4.38 -27.70 -11.85
CA GLY A 167 -5.40 -28.37 -12.67
C GLY A 167 -6.68 -27.56 -12.91
N ALA A 168 -6.72 -26.29 -12.50
CA ALA A 168 -7.81 -25.36 -12.82
C ALA A 168 -7.55 -24.70 -14.19
N THR A 169 -7.72 -25.50 -15.26
CA THR A 169 -7.38 -25.13 -16.64
C THR A 169 -8.48 -24.38 -17.40
N ASP A 170 -9.72 -24.46 -16.95
CA ASP A 170 -10.89 -23.76 -17.50
C ASP A 170 -11.48 -22.76 -16.48
N GLU A 171 -12.33 -21.83 -16.94
CA GLU A 171 -12.86 -20.78 -16.08
C GLU A 171 -13.84 -21.28 -15.02
N LEU A 172 -14.56 -22.38 -15.24
CA LEU A 172 -15.46 -22.94 -14.22
C LEU A 172 -14.64 -23.46 -13.03
N ARG A 173 -13.52 -24.13 -13.30
CA ARG A 173 -12.59 -24.58 -12.25
C ARG A 173 -11.83 -23.44 -11.58
N ARG A 174 -11.60 -22.33 -12.29
CA ARG A 174 -10.94 -21.13 -11.73
C ARG A 174 -11.88 -20.28 -10.89
N LEU A 175 -13.19 -20.34 -11.15
CA LEU A 175 -14.19 -19.46 -10.53
C LEU A 175 -14.12 -19.45 -9.00
N PRO A 176 -14.06 -20.59 -8.28
CA PRO A 176 -13.98 -20.55 -6.81
C PRO A 176 -12.72 -19.83 -6.30
N ILE A 177 -11.57 -20.05 -6.95
CA ILE A 177 -10.30 -19.40 -6.60
C ILE A 177 -10.41 -17.90 -6.85
N ARG A 178 -10.95 -17.50 -8.01
CA ARG A 178 -11.17 -16.09 -8.35
C ARG A 178 -12.11 -15.40 -7.37
N LEU A 179 -13.19 -16.06 -6.94
CA LEU A 179 -14.11 -15.52 -5.94
C LEU A 179 -13.41 -15.31 -4.59
N GLY A 180 -12.53 -16.23 -4.18
CA GLY A 180 -11.69 -16.05 -3.00
C GLY A 180 -10.77 -14.82 -3.11
N PHE A 181 -10.07 -14.67 -4.24
CA PHE A 181 -9.23 -13.49 -4.50
C PHE A 181 -10.04 -12.19 -4.60
N ALA A 182 -11.25 -12.23 -5.17
CA ALA A 182 -12.15 -11.10 -5.24
C ALA A 182 -12.61 -10.66 -3.85
N ALA A 183 -13.05 -11.60 -3.01
CA ALA A 183 -13.45 -11.31 -1.64
C ALA A 183 -12.28 -10.73 -0.83
N ALA A 184 -11.09 -11.31 -0.94
CA ALA A 184 -9.88 -10.79 -0.31
C ALA A 184 -9.55 -9.37 -0.81
N SER A 185 -9.60 -9.15 -2.13
CA SER A 185 -9.34 -7.85 -2.74
C SER A 185 -10.34 -6.78 -2.28
N VAL A 186 -11.63 -7.10 -2.17
CA VAL A 186 -12.65 -6.17 -1.63
C VAL A 186 -12.37 -5.84 -0.17
N GLY A 187 -12.07 -6.84 0.67
CA GLY A 187 -11.74 -6.62 2.08
C GLY A 187 -10.50 -5.76 2.28
N LEU A 188 -9.43 -6.03 1.54
CA LEU A 188 -8.20 -5.22 1.56
C LEU A 188 -8.44 -3.82 1.02
N GLY A 189 -9.24 -3.69 -0.05
CA GLY A 189 -9.62 -2.41 -0.63
C GLY A 189 -10.41 -1.54 0.35
N TYR A 190 -11.31 -2.14 1.12
CA TYR A 190 -12.02 -1.45 2.20
C TYR A 190 -11.05 -0.89 3.26
N LEU A 191 -10.01 -1.63 3.64
CA LEU A 191 -9.01 -1.16 4.61
C LEU A 191 -8.16 0.00 4.05
N VAL A 192 -7.79 -0.06 2.77
CA VAL A 192 -7.12 1.05 2.08
C VAL A 192 -8.04 2.27 1.99
N TRP A 193 -9.31 2.06 1.66
CA TRP A 193 -10.34 3.10 1.61
C TRP A 193 -10.49 3.81 2.95
N ARG A 194 -10.55 3.08 4.08
CA ARG A 194 -10.58 3.66 5.43
C ARG A 194 -9.35 4.53 5.72
N GLY A 195 -8.20 4.18 5.18
CA GLY A 195 -7.00 5.03 5.21
C GLY A 195 -7.21 6.37 4.52
N HIS A 196 -7.78 6.35 3.31
CA HIS A 196 -8.14 7.58 2.58
C HIS A 196 -9.19 8.40 3.32
N GLU A 197 -10.25 7.78 3.87
CA GLU A 197 -11.24 8.50 4.68
C GLU A 197 -10.58 9.22 5.86
N ARG A 198 -9.71 8.54 6.62
CA ARG A 198 -8.99 9.15 7.75
C ARG A 198 -8.09 10.31 7.31
N LEU A 199 -7.40 10.16 6.18
CA LEU A 199 -6.52 11.19 5.63
C LEU A 199 -7.29 12.48 5.32
N PHE A 200 -8.43 12.37 4.63
CA PHE A 200 -9.21 13.53 4.20
C PHE A 200 -10.14 14.08 5.28
N ALA A 201 -10.51 13.30 6.29
CA ALA A 201 -11.36 13.74 7.40
C ALA A 201 -10.79 14.95 8.17
N SER A 202 -9.48 15.20 8.12
CA SER A 202 -8.86 16.38 8.74
C SER A 202 -9.31 17.71 8.13
N ASN A 203 -9.88 17.70 6.92
CA ASN A 203 -10.41 18.87 6.23
C ASN A 203 -11.94 18.93 6.23
N ASP A 204 -12.62 17.98 6.89
CA ASP A 204 -14.08 18.01 7.00
C ASP A 204 -14.51 19.25 7.81
N PRO A 205 -15.61 19.91 7.41
CA PRO A 205 -16.16 20.99 8.21
C PRO A 205 -16.50 20.46 9.61
N PRO A 206 -16.33 21.28 10.68
CA PRO A 206 -16.71 20.87 12.02
C PRO A 206 -18.16 20.40 12.00
N GLN A 207 -18.43 19.17 12.46
CA GLN A 207 -19.81 18.73 12.62
C GLN A 207 -20.53 19.73 13.52
N ALA A 208 -21.65 20.27 13.04
CA ALA A 208 -22.48 21.15 13.84
C ALA A 208 -22.80 20.42 15.15
N ALA A 209 -22.53 21.08 16.29
CA ALA A 209 -22.88 20.53 17.58
C ALA A 209 -24.36 20.12 17.55
N PRO A 210 -24.73 18.92 18.07
CA PRO A 210 -26.12 18.52 18.12
C PRO A 210 -26.92 19.63 18.80
N LEU A 211 -27.99 20.07 18.15
CA LEU A 211 -28.87 21.11 18.68
C LEU A 211 -29.55 20.55 19.94
N ILE A 212 -28.95 20.78 21.11
CA ILE A 212 -29.58 20.46 22.39
C ILE A 212 -30.66 21.52 22.61
N LEU A 213 -31.88 21.25 22.17
CA LEU A 213 -33.04 22.05 22.53
C LEU A 213 -33.29 21.87 24.04
N PRO A 214 -33.24 22.93 24.86
CA PRO A 214 -33.69 22.83 26.24
C PRO A 214 -35.20 22.52 26.21
N LEU A 215 -35.56 21.31 26.65
CA LEU A 215 -36.95 20.98 26.99
C LEU A 215 -37.33 21.86 28.18
N VAL A 216 -37.97 23.00 27.90
CA VAL A 216 -38.69 23.77 28.91
C VAL A 216 -39.89 22.92 29.33
N THR A 217 -39.69 22.04 30.31
CA THR A 217 -40.82 21.41 31.01
C THR A 217 -41.44 22.48 31.90
N GLY A 218 -42.37 23.24 31.34
CA GLY A 218 -43.23 24.13 32.11
C GLY A 218 -44.00 23.29 33.13
N ARG A 219 -43.68 23.46 34.41
CA ARG A 219 -44.59 23.05 35.49
C ARG A 219 -45.70 24.09 35.53
N MET A 220 -46.89 23.72 35.08
CA MET A 220 -48.14 24.29 35.57
C MET A 220 -48.51 23.60 36.87
#